data_AF-A0A4P2QN12-F1
#
_entry.id   AF-A0A4P2QN12-F1
#
_cell.length_a   1.000
_cell.length_b   1.000
_cell.length_c   1.000
_cell.angle_alpha   90.00
_cell.angle_beta   90.00
_cell.angle_gamma   90.00
#
_symmetry.space_group_name_H-M   'P 1'
#
loop_
_entity.id
_entity.type
_entity.pdbx_description
1 polymer ?
#
loop_
_entity_poly.entity_id
_entity_poly.type
_entity_poly.pdbx_seq_one_letter_code
_entity_poly.pdbx_strand_id
1 'polypeptide(L)'
;MRERAAFRTTEALATVMAAALALACGSAACNAISGVDQLDFSGTAGATGGGAAGSGTAGGDAGSGGTGGDGGTGGDGGTGGDGGMGGAGGTGGAGTGGAGGTGGDGGTGGAGGAGGAGDISYDIHCGNGNIAVGVHGRSGGSLDSVGLICAPLAGDGTLGTAFQTVTAGGNGGSPGSVICPASQVLVGINVWVDDNRAYRVELLCQTVEAWKMSDMNLNVGSGIGPANGTGFGVKCPMGTAVVKIAGNADSLVRSINPSCRTL
;
A
#
# COMPACT_ATOMS: atom_id res chain seq x y z
N MET A 1 7.41 69.54 13.28
CA MET A 1 7.84 69.78 11.88
C MET A 1 9.05 68.88 11.60
N ARG A 2 9.24 68.37 10.37
CA ARG A 2 9.86 67.06 9.99
C ARG A 2 8.80 65.95 10.07
N GLU A 3 8.05 65.57 9.03
CA GLU A 3 8.23 65.56 7.57
C GLU A 3 9.20 64.51 6.99
N ARG A 4 8.59 63.51 6.31
CA ARG A 4 9.13 62.56 5.30
C ARG A 4 10.13 61.49 5.80
N ALA A 5 10.18 60.28 5.23
CA ALA A 5 9.67 59.83 3.93
C ALA A 5 8.91 58.49 3.98
N ALA A 6 8.00 58.28 3.01
CA ALA A 6 7.29 57.02 2.81
C ALA A 6 8.05 56.11 1.83
N PHE A 7 8.16 54.83 2.15
CA PHE A 7 8.82 53.82 1.33
C PHE A 7 7.80 53.21 0.34
N ARG A 8 7.94 53.48 -0.95
CA ARG A 8 7.12 52.89 -2.04
C ARG A 8 7.99 52.13 -3.03
N THR A 9 8.18 50.83 -2.84
CA THR A 9 8.78 49.92 -3.85
C THR A 9 8.41 48.46 -3.58
N THR A 10 7.26 47.98 -4.09
CA THR A 10 6.90 46.54 -4.08
C THR A 10 6.19 46.02 -5.35
N GLU A 11 5.71 46.86 -6.27
CA GLU A 11 4.90 46.40 -7.42
C GLU A 11 5.69 45.88 -8.64
N ALA A 12 7.03 45.92 -8.63
CA ALA A 12 7.85 45.62 -9.82
C ALA A 12 8.23 44.13 -10.01
N LEU A 13 7.84 43.22 -9.11
CA LEU A 13 8.26 41.81 -9.13
C LEU A 13 7.21 40.81 -9.65
N ALA A 14 5.94 41.22 -9.79
CA ALA A 14 4.87 40.33 -10.24
C ALA A 14 4.91 39.99 -11.75
N THR A 15 5.52 40.85 -12.57
CA THR A 15 5.37 40.79 -14.05
C THR A 15 6.44 39.95 -14.76
N VAL A 16 7.55 39.57 -14.09
CA VAL A 16 8.68 38.91 -14.75
C VAL A 16 8.54 37.38 -14.81
N MET A 17 7.83 36.75 -13.86
CA MET A 17 7.62 35.29 -13.89
C MET A 17 6.59 34.83 -14.94
N ALA A 18 5.72 35.73 -15.44
CA ALA A 18 4.73 35.38 -16.46
C ALA A 18 5.35 35.11 -17.86
N ALA A 19 6.57 35.58 -18.13
CA ALA A 19 7.22 35.46 -19.44
C ALA A 19 8.08 34.19 -19.60
N ALA A 20 8.44 33.51 -18.52
CA ALA A 20 9.32 32.33 -18.56
C ALA A 20 8.60 31.02 -18.91
N LEU A 21 7.27 30.96 -18.74
CA LEU A 21 6.47 29.74 -18.97
C LEU A 21 5.87 29.66 -20.39
N ALA A 22 6.28 30.54 -21.31
CA ALA A 22 5.81 30.60 -22.70
C ALA A 22 6.80 29.98 -23.72
N LEU A 23 7.89 29.34 -23.27
CA LEU A 23 8.97 28.84 -24.13
C LEU A 23 9.13 27.31 -24.15
N ALA A 24 8.07 26.56 -23.82
CA ALA A 24 8.10 25.09 -23.68
C ALA A 24 7.03 24.31 -24.47
N CYS A 25 6.24 24.95 -25.35
CA CYS A 25 5.25 24.29 -26.22
C CYS A 25 5.36 24.74 -27.69
N GLY A 26 6.58 24.79 -28.22
CA GLY A 26 6.88 25.20 -29.60
C GLY A 26 6.72 24.11 -30.68
N SER A 27 6.04 22.99 -30.40
CA SER A 27 5.95 21.84 -31.33
C SER A 27 4.56 21.21 -31.38
N ALA A 28 3.72 21.72 -32.29
CA ALA A 28 2.66 21.07 -33.11
C ALA A 28 1.65 20.05 -32.52
N ALA A 29 1.72 19.64 -31.25
CA ALA A 29 0.88 18.58 -30.67
C ALA A 29 -0.24 19.09 -29.73
N CYS A 30 -0.19 20.35 -29.30
CA CYS A 30 -1.19 20.95 -28.42
C CYS A 30 -2.36 21.57 -29.22
N ASN A 31 -3.14 20.73 -29.92
CA ASN A 31 -4.37 21.19 -30.61
C ASN A 31 -5.55 20.21 -30.47
N ALA A 32 -5.73 19.71 -29.25
CA ALA A 32 -6.91 19.14 -28.62
C ALA A 32 -6.50 18.99 -27.13
N ILE A 33 -7.23 19.44 -26.10
CA ILE A 33 -8.67 19.40 -25.88
C ILE A 33 -9.10 20.69 -25.17
N SER A 34 -10.02 21.45 -25.77
CA SER A 34 -10.79 22.49 -25.09
C SER A 34 -12.27 22.25 -25.38
N GLY A 35 -12.92 21.44 -24.53
CA GLY A 35 -14.33 21.09 -24.69
C GLY A 35 -14.70 19.75 -24.08
N VAL A 36 -15.13 19.78 -22.82
CA VAL A 36 -16.21 18.94 -22.26
C VAL A 36 -16.80 19.69 -21.07
N ASP A 37 -17.89 20.40 -21.32
CA ASP A 37 -18.86 20.72 -20.27
C ASP A 37 -19.48 19.43 -19.73
N GLN A 38 -19.96 19.49 -18.49
CA GLN A 38 -20.88 18.54 -17.83
C GLN A 38 -20.95 17.10 -18.39
N LEU A 39 -20.28 16.16 -17.72
CA LEU A 39 -20.72 14.76 -17.71
C LEU A 39 -21.01 14.29 -16.29
N ASP A 40 -22.30 14.05 -16.08
CA ASP A 40 -22.95 13.51 -14.90
C ASP A 40 -22.49 12.05 -14.66
N PHE A 41 -21.82 11.78 -13.54
CA PHE A 41 -21.31 10.45 -13.20
C PHE A 41 -22.38 9.62 -12.46
N SER A 42 -23.49 9.35 -13.16
CA SER A 42 -24.39 8.26 -12.77
C SER A 42 -23.75 6.92 -13.12
N GLY A 43 -23.54 6.08 -12.11
CA GLY A 43 -22.78 4.83 -12.26
C GLY A 43 -23.44 3.81 -13.18
N THR A 44 -22.61 3.04 -13.90
CA THR A 44 -23.05 1.85 -14.63
C THR A 44 -22.11 0.69 -14.34
N ALA A 45 -22.63 -0.37 -13.74
CA ALA A 45 -21.89 -1.59 -13.48
C ALA A 45 -21.67 -2.37 -14.79
N GLY A 46 -20.41 -2.50 -15.21
CA GLY A 46 -20.04 -3.28 -16.39
C GLY A 46 -19.86 -4.76 -16.05
N ALA A 47 -20.89 -5.57 -16.31
CA ALA A 47 -20.77 -7.03 -16.26
C ALA A 47 -20.24 -7.57 -17.61
N THR A 48 -19.15 -8.34 -17.57
CA THR A 48 -18.66 -9.11 -18.73
C THR A 48 -18.51 -10.58 -18.37
N GLY A 49 -19.52 -11.37 -18.74
CA GLY A 49 -19.44 -12.84 -18.78
C GLY A 49 -19.44 -13.36 -20.21
N GLY A 50 -18.93 -14.57 -20.42
CA GLY A 50 -19.16 -15.33 -21.66
C GLY A 50 -17.90 -15.90 -22.32
N GLY A 51 -17.43 -17.06 -21.85
CA GLY A 51 -16.46 -17.91 -22.56
C GLY A 51 -16.57 -19.35 -22.06
N ALA A 52 -16.95 -20.30 -22.93
CA ALA A 52 -17.23 -21.69 -22.56
C ALA A 52 -16.88 -22.70 -23.68
N ALA A 53 -16.79 -23.98 -23.31
CA ALA A 53 -16.30 -25.17 -24.07
C ALA A 53 -14.76 -25.22 -24.25
N GLY A 54 -14.05 -26.36 -24.19
CA GLY A 54 -14.37 -27.78 -23.90
C GLY A 54 -13.32 -28.72 -24.57
N SER A 55 -13.08 -29.98 -24.20
CA SER A 55 -13.49 -30.84 -23.06
C SER A 55 -12.63 -32.16 -23.08
N GLY A 56 -12.59 -32.97 -22.00
CA GLY A 56 -11.94 -34.30 -22.04
C GLY A 56 -11.50 -34.95 -20.71
N THR A 57 -12.33 -35.88 -20.19
CA THR A 57 -12.02 -37.27 -19.70
C THR A 57 -10.66 -37.61 -19.05
N ALA A 58 -10.53 -38.47 -18.03
CA ALA A 58 -11.40 -39.28 -17.15
C ALA A 58 -10.59 -39.54 -15.84
N GLY A 59 -11.05 -40.00 -14.68
CA GLY A 59 -12.09 -40.93 -14.23
C GLY A 59 -11.66 -41.43 -12.83
N GLY A 60 -12.57 -41.91 -11.98
CA GLY A 60 -12.22 -42.33 -10.61
C GLY A 60 -13.45 -42.61 -9.75
N ASP A 61 -13.50 -43.82 -9.21
CA ASP A 61 -14.68 -44.56 -8.71
C ASP A 61 -15.47 -43.98 -7.53
N ALA A 62 -16.67 -44.55 -7.32
CA ALA A 62 -17.58 -44.23 -6.23
C ALA A 62 -17.41 -45.18 -5.02
N GLY A 63 -17.50 -44.62 -3.81
CA GLY A 63 -17.62 -45.36 -2.55
C GLY A 63 -18.15 -44.46 -1.44
N SER A 64 -19.40 -44.66 -1.03
CA SER A 64 -20.11 -43.79 -0.09
C SER A 64 -20.03 -44.28 1.37
N GLY A 65 -19.89 -43.33 2.29
CA GLY A 65 -19.99 -43.56 3.73
C GLY A 65 -19.94 -42.22 4.47
N GLY A 66 -21.07 -41.78 5.03
CA GLY A 66 -21.14 -40.51 5.74
C GLY A 66 -21.30 -40.71 7.24
N THR A 67 -20.70 -39.82 8.04
CA THR A 67 -21.22 -39.23 9.29
C THR A 67 -20.12 -38.42 9.98
N GLY A 68 -20.49 -37.27 10.56
CA GLY A 68 -19.58 -36.37 11.25
C GLY A 68 -19.76 -34.93 10.77
N GLY A 69 -20.18 -34.04 11.67
CA GLY A 69 -20.08 -32.61 11.43
C GLY A 69 -18.69 -32.16 11.87
N ASP A 70 -17.81 -31.89 10.90
CA ASP A 70 -16.43 -31.54 11.22
C ASP A 70 -16.35 -30.16 11.87
N GLY A 71 -15.68 -30.10 13.03
CA GLY A 71 -15.32 -28.85 13.67
C GLY A 71 -14.42 -28.02 12.75
N GLY A 72 -14.51 -26.69 12.87
CA GLY A 72 -13.85 -25.74 11.96
C GLY A 72 -12.42 -26.14 11.60
N THR A 73 -12.18 -26.27 10.29
CA THR A 73 -10.89 -26.67 9.73
C THR A 73 -9.79 -25.78 10.29
N GLY A 74 -8.82 -26.37 10.99
CA GLY A 74 -7.64 -25.65 11.44
C GLY A 74 -6.96 -24.97 10.25
N GLY A 75 -6.60 -23.69 10.42
CA GLY A 75 -6.01 -22.90 9.34
C GLY A 75 -4.76 -23.56 8.77
N ASP A 76 -4.58 -23.45 7.45
CA ASP A 76 -3.46 -24.05 6.73
C ASP A 76 -2.12 -23.66 7.38
N GLY A 77 -1.31 -24.68 7.68
CA GLY A 77 0.02 -24.47 8.25
C GLY A 77 0.87 -23.61 7.32
N GLY A 78 1.52 -22.60 7.88
CA GLY A 78 2.38 -21.70 7.10
C GLY A 78 3.40 -22.46 6.26
N THR A 79 3.56 -22.07 5.00
CA THR A 79 4.53 -22.68 4.08
C THR A 79 5.92 -22.61 4.69
N GLY A 80 6.57 -23.77 4.84
CA GLY A 80 7.96 -23.84 5.30
C GLY A 80 8.87 -23.00 4.41
N GLY A 81 9.82 -22.30 5.03
CA GLY A 81 10.79 -21.47 4.29
C GLY A 81 11.66 -22.31 3.37
N ASP A 82 12.08 -21.72 2.25
CA ASP A 82 12.93 -22.37 1.26
C ASP A 82 14.24 -22.86 1.90
N GLY A 83 14.60 -24.11 1.63
CA GLY A 83 15.87 -24.69 2.07
C GLY A 83 17.06 -23.96 1.48
N GLY A 84 18.08 -23.69 2.29
CA GLY A 84 19.29 -23.01 1.85
C GLY A 84 20.00 -23.76 0.70
N MET A 85 20.51 -23.01 -0.27
CA MET A 85 21.29 -23.57 -1.38
C MET A 85 22.57 -24.23 -0.84
N GLY A 86 22.79 -25.50 -1.23
CA GLY A 86 24.00 -26.23 -0.86
C GLY A 86 25.27 -25.55 -1.38
N GLY A 87 26.35 -25.61 -0.58
CA GLY A 87 27.63 -24.98 -0.92
C GLY A 87 28.23 -25.50 -2.23
N ALA A 88 28.92 -24.62 -2.95
CA ALA A 88 29.60 -24.98 -4.19
C ALA A 88 30.70 -26.04 -3.94
N GLY A 89 30.68 -27.11 -4.74
CA GLY A 89 31.70 -28.16 -4.68
C GLY A 89 33.10 -27.61 -5.00
N GLY A 90 34.09 -28.00 -4.19
CA GLY A 90 35.48 -27.55 -4.36
C GLY A 90 36.07 -27.98 -5.70
N THR A 91 36.83 -27.08 -6.34
CA THR A 91 37.53 -27.37 -7.60
C THR A 91 38.71 -28.30 -7.36
N GLY A 92 38.64 -29.51 -7.93
CA GLY A 92 39.71 -30.52 -7.80
C GLY A 92 40.98 -30.11 -8.55
N GLY A 93 42.07 -29.88 -7.81
CA GLY A 93 43.41 -29.84 -8.39
C GLY A 93 43.88 -31.23 -8.83
N ALA A 94 44.86 -31.28 -9.74
CA ALA A 94 45.40 -32.53 -10.29
C ALA A 94 46.28 -33.30 -9.27
N GLY A 95 45.65 -33.91 -8.28
CA GLY A 95 46.25 -34.77 -7.27
C GLY A 95 45.16 -35.35 -6.37
N THR A 96 45.17 -36.69 -6.22
CA THR A 96 44.27 -37.52 -5.36
C THR A 96 43.02 -36.79 -4.85
N GLY A 97 41.94 -36.83 -5.65
CA GLY A 97 40.76 -35.98 -5.48
C GLY A 97 40.27 -35.92 -4.03
N GLY A 98 40.29 -34.71 -3.45
CA GLY A 98 39.76 -34.45 -2.12
C GLY A 98 38.28 -34.78 -2.04
N ALA A 99 37.84 -35.32 -0.91
CA ALA A 99 36.43 -35.63 -0.69
C ALA A 99 35.57 -34.38 -0.89
N GLY A 100 34.49 -34.51 -1.67
CA GLY A 100 33.54 -33.43 -1.90
C GLY A 100 32.97 -32.92 -0.59
N GLY A 101 32.87 -31.59 -0.44
CA GLY A 101 32.31 -30.97 0.75
C GLY A 101 30.87 -31.45 0.99
N THR A 102 30.55 -31.73 2.25
CA THR A 102 29.17 -32.05 2.65
C THR A 102 28.27 -30.86 2.36
N GLY A 103 27.12 -31.11 1.72
CA GLY A 103 26.09 -30.08 1.58
C GLY A 103 25.67 -29.56 2.95
N GLY A 104 25.45 -28.24 3.04
CA GLY A 104 25.02 -27.64 4.30
C GLY A 104 23.63 -28.11 4.70
N ASP A 105 23.36 -28.16 6.00
CA ASP A 105 22.05 -28.53 6.52
C ASP A 105 20.98 -27.56 6.01
N GLY A 106 19.84 -28.12 5.57
CA GLY A 106 18.69 -27.33 5.17
C GLY A 106 18.18 -26.49 6.35
N GLY A 107 17.94 -25.20 6.11
CA GLY A 107 17.39 -24.30 7.11
C GLY A 107 16.09 -24.84 7.70
N THR A 108 15.93 -24.77 9.02
CA THR A 108 14.69 -25.14 9.69
C THR A 108 13.56 -24.24 9.18
N GLY A 109 12.52 -24.84 8.59
CA GLY A 109 11.33 -24.11 8.18
C GLY A 109 10.75 -23.32 9.35
N GLY A 110 10.33 -22.08 9.09
CA GLY A 110 9.76 -21.21 10.13
C GLY A 110 8.57 -21.88 10.82
N ALA A 111 8.46 -21.67 12.13
CA ALA A 111 7.33 -22.19 12.89
C ALA A 111 6.01 -21.66 12.29
N GLY A 112 5.10 -22.57 11.93
CA GLY A 112 3.77 -22.20 11.46
C GLY A 112 3.09 -21.29 12.48
N GLY A 113 2.47 -20.20 11.99
CA GLY A 113 1.75 -19.28 12.85
C GLY A 113 0.71 -20.02 13.67
N ALA A 114 0.64 -19.75 14.98
CA ALA A 114 -0.32 -20.40 15.85
C ALA A 114 -1.75 -20.08 15.36
N GLY A 115 -2.46 -21.10 14.87
CA GLY A 115 -3.84 -20.95 14.42
C GLY A 115 -4.72 -20.48 15.58
N GLY A 116 -5.15 -19.21 15.53
CA GLY A 116 -5.63 -18.50 16.71
C GLY A 116 -6.82 -17.59 16.46
N ALA A 117 -8.01 -18.10 16.81
CA ALA A 117 -9.05 -17.36 17.53
C ALA A 117 -9.56 -16.01 16.97
N GLY A 118 -10.19 -16.04 15.79
CA GLY A 118 -11.15 -15.02 15.34
C GLY A 118 -10.56 -13.67 14.92
N ASP A 119 -11.44 -12.75 14.53
CA ASP A 119 -11.08 -11.40 14.12
C ASP A 119 -10.54 -10.60 15.31
N ILE A 120 -9.23 -10.33 15.33
CA ILE A 120 -8.58 -9.50 16.34
C ILE A 120 -8.71 -8.04 15.92
N SER A 121 -9.37 -7.22 16.74
CA SER A 121 -9.40 -5.78 16.54
C SER A 121 -8.02 -5.16 16.80
N TYR A 122 -7.51 -4.39 15.86
CA TYR A 122 -6.22 -3.69 15.98
C TYR A 122 -6.38 -2.17 15.91
N ASP A 123 -5.43 -1.45 16.50
CA ASP A 123 -5.37 0.01 16.47
C ASP A 123 -3.91 0.50 16.43
N ILE A 124 -3.43 0.88 15.25
CA ILE A 124 -2.04 1.26 14.98
C ILE A 124 -1.97 2.78 14.84
N HIS A 125 -1.28 3.43 15.77
CA HIS A 125 -1.09 4.88 15.81
C HIS A 125 0.36 5.27 15.46
N CYS A 126 0.54 6.42 14.81
CA CYS A 126 1.86 7.05 14.66
C CYS A 126 2.40 7.68 15.97
N GLY A 127 1.54 7.89 16.97
CA GLY A 127 1.88 8.60 18.21
C GLY A 127 1.80 10.13 18.10
N ASN A 128 2.09 10.80 19.21
CA ASN A 128 1.96 12.27 19.32
C ASN A 128 3.04 12.99 18.49
N GLY A 129 2.66 14.08 17.81
CA GLY A 129 3.55 14.86 16.92
C GLY A 129 3.87 14.20 15.57
N ASN A 130 3.57 12.91 15.41
CA ASN A 130 3.80 12.17 14.17
C ASN A 130 2.53 12.11 13.31
N ILE A 131 2.71 11.82 12.03
CA ILE A 131 1.67 11.58 11.02
C ILE A 131 2.08 10.40 10.12
N ALA A 132 1.13 9.80 9.41
CA ALA A 132 1.43 8.78 8.42
C ALA A 132 1.96 9.42 7.11
N VAL A 133 3.01 8.81 6.57
CA VAL A 133 3.62 9.15 5.27
C VAL A 133 3.68 7.95 4.34
N GLY A 134 3.15 6.78 4.76
CA GLY A 134 3.09 5.58 3.96
C GLY A 134 2.49 4.40 4.73
N VAL A 135 2.48 3.22 4.09
CA VAL A 135 2.13 1.96 4.72
C VAL A 135 3.21 0.91 4.43
N HIS A 136 3.39 -0.02 5.36
CA HIS A 136 4.20 -1.23 5.16
C HIS A 136 3.38 -2.45 5.58
N GLY A 137 3.83 -3.64 5.19
CA GLY A 137 3.08 -4.85 5.49
C GLY A 137 3.57 -6.02 4.67
N ARG A 138 2.67 -6.98 4.45
CA ARG A 138 2.92 -8.18 3.66
C ARG A 138 1.71 -8.50 2.79
N SER A 139 1.94 -9.00 1.58
CA SER A 139 0.88 -9.39 0.65
C SER A 139 1.26 -10.58 -0.22
N GLY A 140 0.35 -11.55 -0.34
CA GLY A 140 0.33 -12.60 -1.33
C GLY A 140 -0.91 -12.45 -2.23
N GLY A 141 -1.81 -13.43 -2.19
CA GLY A 141 -3.11 -13.36 -2.87
C GLY A 141 -4.13 -12.40 -2.22
N SER A 142 -3.86 -11.97 -1.00
CA SER A 142 -4.59 -10.94 -0.24
C SER A 142 -3.57 -10.13 0.57
N LEU A 143 -4.02 -9.14 1.35
CA LEU A 143 -3.17 -8.41 2.29
C LEU A 143 -3.02 -9.22 3.58
N ASP A 144 -1.86 -9.85 3.78
CA ASP A 144 -1.58 -10.68 4.95
C ASP A 144 -1.41 -9.82 6.21
N SER A 145 -0.70 -8.70 6.12
CA SER A 145 -0.55 -7.75 7.23
C SER A 145 -0.33 -6.30 6.79
N VAL A 146 -0.68 -5.35 7.67
CA VAL A 146 -0.58 -3.90 7.44
C VAL A 146 -0.08 -3.15 8.68
N GLY A 147 0.72 -2.10 8.45
CA GLY A 147 1.21 -1.14 9.43
C GLY A 147 1.48 0.22 8.79
N LEU A 148 1.71 1.25 9.61
CA LEU A 148 1.96 2.61 9.15
C LEU A 148 3.47 2.90 9.06
N ILE A 149 3.84 3.67 8.04
CA ILE A 149 5.11 4.38 8.01
C ILE A 149 4.81 5.81 8.46
N CYS A 150 5.43 6.21 9.56
CA CYS A 150 5.13 7.46 10.25
C CYS A 150 6.36 8.36 10.26
N ALA A 151 6.16 9.68 10.24
CA ALA A 151 7.22 10.67 10.42
C ALA A 151 6.77 11.78 11.39
N PRO A 152 7.68 12.40 12.15
CA PRO A 152 7.41 13.66 12.84
C PRO A 152 7.01 14.75 11.85
N LEU A 153 5.99 15.54 12.19
CA LEU A 153 5.63 16.76 11.44
C LEU A 153 6.02 17.98 12.28
N ALA A 154 6.91 18.81 11.74
CA ALA A 154 7.23 20.11 12.33
C ALA A 154 6.16 21.16 11.99
N GLY A 155 6.08 22.23 12.79
CA GLY A 155 5.07 23.28 12.62
C GLY A 155 5.21 24.12 11.34
N ASP A 156 6.32 23.96 10.60
CA ASP A 156 6.57 24.57 9.29
C ASP A 156 6.18 23.65 8.11
N GLY A 157 5.60 22.47 8.38
CA GLY A 157 5.23 21.48 7.37
C GLY A 157 6.33 20.46 7.05
N THR A 158 7.55 20.62 7.58
CA THR A 158 8.66 19.70 7.28
C THR A 158 8.51 18.34 7.97
N LEU A 159 8.95 17.28 7.28
CA LEU A 159 8.89 15.90 7.75
C LEU A 159 10.24 15.46 8.31
N GLY A 160 10.21 14.83 9.49
CA GLY A 160 11.36 14.18 10.10
C GLY A 160 11.67 12.80 9.47
N THR A 161 12.63 12.09 10.07
CA THR A 161 12.97 10.72 9.65
C THR A 161 11.78 9.79 9.84
N ALA A 162 11.43 9.05 8.79
CA ALA A 162 10.34 8.08 8.82
C ALA A 162 10.73 6.81 9.61
N PHE A 163 9.76 6.22 10.30
CA PHE A 163 9.86 4.96 11.04
C PHE A 163 8.65 4.06 10.76
N GLN A 164 8.82 2.75 10.93
CA GLN A 164 7.75 1.77 10.80
C GLN A 164 7.09 1.48 12.16
N THR A 165 5.77 1.33 12.18
CA THR A 165 5.04 0.87 13.36
C THR A 165 5.04 -0.67 13.44
N VAL A 166 4.38 -1.22 14.45
CA VAL A 166 3.96 -2.63 14.42
C VAL A 166 2.96 -2.87 13.28
N THR A 167 2.82 -4.13 12.85
CA THR A 167 1.83 -4.59 11.88
C THR A 167 0.69 -5.37 12.56
N ALA A 168 -0.50 -5.35 11.97
CA ALA A 168 -1.60 -6.25 12.28
C ALA A 168 -1.84 -7.22 11.12
N GLY A 169 -2.22 -8.47 11.42
CA GLY A 169 -2.37 -9.56 10.46
C GLY A 169 -1.28 -10.64 10.59
N GLY A 170 -1.17 -11.51 9.59
CA GLY A 170 -0.29 -12.67 9.60
C GLY A 170 1.08 -12.49 8.95
N ASN A 171 1.88 -13.56 9.05
CA ASN A 171 3.24 -13.66 8.51
C ASN A 171 3.31 -14.14 7.04
N GLY A 172 2.16 -14.36 6.39
CA GLY A 172 2.07 -14.80 4.99
C GLY A 172 2.56 -13.75 4.00
N GLY A 173 2.54 -14.10 2.71
CA GLY A 173 2.90 -13.19 1.61
C GLY A 173 4.34 -12.68 1.58
N SER A 174 4.62 -11.77 0.64
CA SER A 174 5.90 -11.09 0.52
C SER A 174 5.88 -9.74 1.24
N PRO A 175 6.97 -9.32 1.91
CA PRO A 175 7.03 -7.99 2.54
C PRO A 175 7.00 -6.88 1.49
N GLY A 176 6.33 -5.78 1.82
CA GLY A 176 6.21 -4.61 0.96
C GLY A 176 6.06 -3.31 1.75
N SER A 177 6.43 -2.20 1.11
CA SER A 177 6.25 -0.86 1.63
C SER A 177 5.98 0.12 0.50
N VAL A 178 5.09 1.08 0.75
CA VAL A 178 4.83 2.22 -0.14
C VAL A 178 4.82 3.48 0.71
N ILE A 179 5.51 4.51 0.22
CA ILE A 179 5.66 5.81 0.88
C ILE A 179 5.16 6.86 -0.08
N CYS A 180 4.52 7.90 0.44
CA CYS A 180 4.18 9.09 -0.32
C CYS A 180 5.44 9.73 -0.96
N PRO A 181 5.30 10.48 -2.06
CA PRO A 181 6.40 11.25 -2.61
C PRO A 181 7.04 12.19 -1.57
N ALA A 182 8.28 12.63 -1.81
CA ALA A 182 8.98 13.52 -0.90
C ALA A 182 8.16 14.77 -0.54
N SER A 183 8.18 15.14 0.74
CA SER A 183 7.38 16.24 1.32
C SER A 183 5.86 16.10 1.18
N GLN A 184 5.34 14.88 1.01
CA GLN A 184 3.90 14.59 1.03
C GLN A 184 3.50 13.73 2.23
N VAL A 185 2.25 13.90 2.64
CA VAL A 185 1.63 13.24 3.79
C VAL A 185 0.48 12.36 3.32
N LEU A 186 0.16 11.31 4.10
CA LEU A 186 -0.96 10.43 3.79
C LEU A 186 -2.27 11.11 4.19
N VAL A 187 -3.08 11.49 3.19
CA VAL A 187 -4.37 12.18 3.38
C VAL A 187 -5.58 11.26 3.15
N GLY A 188 -5.33 10.00 2.80
CA GLY A 188 -6.35 8.97 2.64
C GLY A 188 -5.77 7.69 2.05
N ILE A 189 -6.61 6.69 1.87
CA ILE A 189 -6.25 5.42 1.23
C ILE A 189 -7.37 4.97 0.29
N ASN A 190 -7.00 4.31 -0.80
CA ASN A 190 -7.91 3.42 -1.52
C ASN A 190 -7.67 1.99 -1.02
N VAL A 191 -8.72 1.26 -0.66
CA VAL A 191 -8.63 -0.14 -0.21
C VAL A 191 -9.48 -0.99 -1.13
N TRP A 192 -8.91 -2.08 -1.65
CA TRP A 192 -9.65 -3.10 -2.39
C TRP A 192 -10.08 -4.19 -1.44
N VAL A 193 -11.39 -4.44 -1.39
CA VAL A 193 -11.98 -5.47 -0.53
C VAL A 193 -12.93 -6.39 -1.31
N ASP A 194 -13.08 -7.60 -0.79
CA ASP A 194 -14.09 -8.58 -1.20
C ASP A 194 -14.72 -9.22 0.05
N ASP A 195 -15.59 -10.22 -0.13
CA ASP A 195 -16.39 -11.03 0.83
C ASP A 195 -16.03 -11.10 2.33
N ASN A 196 -14.77 -10.90 2.76
CA ASN A 196 -14.37 -10.33 4.07
C ASN A 196 -12.82 -10.19 4.12
N ARG A 197 -12.19 -9.57 3.12
CA ARG A 197 -10.72 -9.51 2.98
C ARG A 197 -10.27 -8.22 2.31
N ALA A 198 -9.21 -7.60 2.82
CA ALA A 198 -8.46 -6.59 2.10
C ALA A 198 -7.45 -7.28 1.15
N TYR A 199 -7.39 -6.81 -0.10
CA TYR A 199 -6.47 -7.30 -1.12
C TYR A 199 -5.35 -6.30 -1.39
N ARG A 200 -5.69 -5.01 -1.43
CA ARG A 200 -4.75 -3.96 -1.79
C ARG A 200 -5.02 -2.67 -1.03
N VAL A 201 -3.96 -1.92 -0.77
CA VAL A 201 -4.01 -0.54 -0.25
C VAL A 201 -3.15 0.33 -1.14
N GLU A 202 -3.75 1.35 -1.77
CA GLU A 202 -3.03 2.47 -2.42
C GLU A 202 -3.10 3.72 -1.54
N LEU A 203 -2.06 4.55 -1.62
CA LEU A 203 -1.97 5.80 -0.87
C LEU A 203 -2.63 6.95 -1.61
N LEU A 204 -3.34 7.83 -0.89
CA LEU A 204 -3.70 9.15 -1.37
C LEU A 204 -2.78 10.17 -0.69
N CYS A 205 -1.86 10.75 -1.46
CA CYS A 205 -0.79 11.62 -0.97
C CYS A 205 -0.94 13.06 -1.45
N GLN A 206 -0.59 14.02 -0.59
CA GLN A 206 -0.55 15.45 -0.95
C GLN A 206 0.46 16.21 -0.07
N THR A 207 0.96 17.37 -0.52
CA THR A 207 1.74 18.26 0.38
C THR A 207 0.82 18.89 1.43
N VAL A 208 1.39 19.30 2.57
CA VAL A 208 0.62 19.88 3.70
C VAL A 208 -0.07 21.19 3.27
N GLU A 209 0.59 22.00 2.45
CA GLU A 209 0.12 23.29 1.97
C GLU A 209 -1.02 23.12 0.97
N ALA A 210 -0.83 22.25 -0.03
CA ALA A 210 -1.84 21.98 -1.04
C ALA A 210 -3.12 21.38 -0.41
N TRP A 211 -2.97 20.46 0.54
CA TRP A 211 -4.09 19.81 1.21
C TRP A 211 -4.88 20.73 2.17
N LYS A 212 -4.25 21.79 2.68
CA LYS A 212 -4.93 22.87 3.42
C LYS A 212 -5.75 23.79 2.50
N MET A 213 -5.50 23.78 1.18
CA MET A 213 -6.13 24.69 0.20
C MET A 213 -7.13 24.01 -0.74
N SER A 214 -6.89 22.76 -1.16
CA SER A 214 -7.79 22.03 -2.06
C SER A 214 -7.64 20.50 -1.93
N ASP A 215 -8.71 19.76 -2.22
CA ASP A 215 -8.69 18.30 -2.37
C ASP A 215 -8.39 17.82 -3.80
N MET A 216 -8.16 18.76 -4.72
CA MET A 216 -7.78 18.51 -6.11
C MET A 216 -6.33 18.01 -6.23
N ASN A 217 -6.03 17.27 -7.30
CA ASN A 217 -4.69 16.79 -7.67
C ASN A 217 -4.02 15.90 -6.61
N LEU A 218 -4.77 14.98 -6.00
CA LEU A 218 -4.22 13.92 -5.15
C LEU A 218 -3.23 13.05 -5.94
N ASN A 219 -2.04 12.84 -5.38
CA ASN A 219 -1.09 11.88 -5.92
C ASN A 219 -1.50 10.48 -5.43
N VAL A 220 -2.06 9.67 -6.32
CA VAL A 220 -2.33 8.26 -6.04
C VAL A 220 -1.00 7.51 -6.11
N GLY A 221 -0.50 7.09 -4.96
CA GLY A 221 0.74 6.34 -4.83
C GLY A 221 0.55 4.88 -5.25
N SER A 222 1.67 4.20 -5.52
CA SER A 222 1.67 2.74 -5.65
C SER A 222 1.07 2.08 -4.40
N GLY A 223 0.51 0.88 -4.57
CA GLY A 223 -0.13 0.14 -3.49
C GLY A 223 0.54 -1.20 -3.19
N ILE A 224 0.30 -1.72 -1.98
CA ILE A 224 0.69 -3.08 -1.56
C ILE A 224 -0.46 -4.03 -1.87
N GLY A 225 -0.17 -5.18 -2.49
CA GLY A 225 -1.13 -6.25 -2.78
C GLY A 225 -1.81 -6.18 -4.17
N PRO A 226 -2.48 -7.27 -4.59
CA PRO A 226 -3.08 -7.41 -5.92
C PRO A 226 -4.38 -6.62 -6.08
N ALA A 227 -4.63 -6.09 -7.28
CA ALA A 227 -5.81 -5.26 -7.60
C ALA A 227 -7.12 -6.07 -7.80
N ASN A 228 -7.41 -6.96 -6.85
CA ASN A 228 -8.59 -7.85 -6.86
C ASN A 228 -9.69 -7.27 -5.95
N GLY A 229 -10.96 -7.50 -6.30
CA GLY A 229 -12.12 -7.03 -5.51
C GLY A 229 -12.54 -5.59 -5.83
N THR A 230 -13.42 -5.02 -4.99
CA THR A 230 -13.99 -3.68 -5.17
C THR A 230 -13.17 -2.62 -4.43
N GLY A 231 -12.76 -1.56 -5.13
CA GLY A 231 -12.00 -0.45 -4.55
C GLY A 231 -12.88 0.60 -3.87
N PHE A 232 -12.52 0.99 -2.64
CA PHE A 232 -13.17 2.04 -1.86
C PHE A 232 -12.14 3.09 -1.42
N GLY A 233 -12.39 4.36 -1.73
CA GLY A 233 -11.55 5.48 -1.31
C GLY A 233 -12.03 6.10 0.00
N VAL A 234 -11.17 6.13 1.02
CA VAL A 234 -11.42 6.85 2.27
C VAL A 234 -10.43 8.02 2.37
N LYS A 235 -10.95 9.24 2.25
CA LYS A 235 -10.18 10.49 2.39
C LYS A 235 -10.41 11.10 3.76
N CYS A 236 -9.36 11.70 4.32
CA CYS A 236 -9.50 12.62 5.43
C CYS A 236 -10.24 13.91 4.99
N PRO A 237 -10.81 14.69 5.94
CA PRO A 237 -11.16 16.08 5.67
C PRO A 237 -9.94 16.92 5.27
N MET A 238 -10.15 17.96 4.47
CA MET A 238 -9.10 18.92 4.09
C MET A 238 -8.41 19.52 5.33
N GLY A 239 -7.10 19.76 5.23
CA GLY A 239 -6.28 20.21 6.36
C GLY A 239 -6.11 19.18 7.48
N THR A 240 -6.48 17.90 7.27
CA THR A 240 -6.23 16.80 8.22
C THR A 240 -5.54 15.62 7.52
N ALA A 241 -4.61 14.93 8.19
CA ALA A 241 -3.91 13.76 7.65
C ALA A 241 -4.14 12.51 8.51
N VAL A 242 -3.88 11.34 7.91
CA VAL A 242 -3.94 10.05 8.60
C VAL A 242 -2.88 10.01 9.71
N VAL A 243 -3.29 9.66 10.92
CA VAL A 243 -2.40 9.45 12.09
C VAL A 243 -2.49 8.05 12.66
N LYS A 244 -3.46 7.27 12.18
CA LYS A 244 -3.87 5.98 12.74
C LYS A 244 -4.64 5.17 11.71
N ILE A 245 -4.52 3.85 11.80
CA ILE A 245 -5.44 2.88 11.16
C ILE A 245 -5.93 1.90 12.22
N ALA A 246 -7.23 1.58 12.18
CA ALA A 246 -7.84 0.57 13.03
C ALA A 246 -8.73 -0.36 12.20
N GLY A 247 -8.97 -1.57 12.67
CA GLY A 247 -9.76 -2.56 11.93
C GLY A 247 -9.69 -3.93 12.56
N ASN A 248 -10.02 -4.94 11.78
CA ASN A 248 -9.94 -6.34 12.19
C ASN A 248 -8.90 -7.08 11.35
N ALA A 249 -8.14 -7.98 11.97
CA ALA A 249 -7.21 -8.87 11.28
C ALA A 249 -7.09 -10.21 12.03
N ASP A 250 -6.78 -11.27 11.30
CA ASP A 250 -6.40 -12.58 11.83
C ASP A 250 -5.06 -13.02 11.19
N SER A 251 -5.03 -14.11 10.42
CA SER A 251 -3.92 -14.38 9.50
C SER A 251 -3.91 -13.42 8.29
N LEU A 252 -5.02 -12.74 8.02
CA LEU A 252 -5.19 -11.76 6.95
C LEU A 252 -5.79 -10.45 7.49
N VAL A 253 -5.63 -9.34 6.76
CA VAL A 253 -6.31 -8.08 7.07
C VAL A 253 -7.76 -8.13 6.56
N ARG A 254 -8.73 -7.94 7.45
CA ARG A 254 -10.17 -7.95 7.13
C ARG A 254 -10.66 -6.56 6.72
N SER A 255 -10.33 -5.55 7.52
CA SER A 255 -10.81 -4.18 7.34
C SER A 255 -9.75 -3.16 7.75
N ILE A 256 -9.78 -1.96 7.14
CA ILE A 256 -8.85 -0.86 7.43
C ILE A 256 -9.65 0.44 7.48
N ASN A 257 -9.64 1.10 8.63
CA ASN A 257 -10.35 2.35 8.89
C ASN A 257 -9.31 3.42 9.30
N PRO A 258 -8.94 4.34 8.40
CA PRO A 258 -8.02 5.43 8.75
C PRO A 258 -8.70 6.43 9.71
N SER A 259 -7.92 7.00 10.62
CA SER A 259 -8.34 8.11 11.48
C SER A 259 -7.43 9.30 11.29
N CYS A 260 -8.04 10.49 11.23
CA CYS A 260 -7.38 11.72 10.78
C CYS A 260 -7.20 12.73 11.92
N ARG A 261 -6.15 13.56 11.84
CA ARG A 261 -5.88 14.69 12.76
C ARG A 261 -5.52 15.94 11.94
N THR A 262 -5.91 17.11 12.43
CA THR A 262 -5.55 18.40 11.85
C THR A 262 -4.03 18.60 11.73
N LEU A 263 -3.64 19.26 10.64
CA LEU A 263 -2.27 19.65 10.24
C LEU A 263 -1.98 21.12 10.54
#